data_AF-A0A7Z9L7B6-F1
#
_entry.id   AF-A0A7Z9L7B6-F1
#
_cell.length_a   1.000
_cell.length_b   1.000
_cell.length_c   1.000
_cell.angle_alpha   90.00
_cell.angle_beta   90.00
_cell.angle_gamma   90.00
#
_symmetry.space_group_name_H-M   'P 1'
#
loop_
_entity.id
_entity.type
_entity.pdbx_description
1 polymer ?
#
loop_
_entity_poly.entity_id
_entity_poly.type
_entity_poly.pdbx_seq_one_letter_code
_entity_poly.pdbx_strand_id
1 'polypeptide(L)'
;SVVRRIILDRPWKSRRAEEIRQMREHLEQTASDHNLKRGFGGTVDIEFVVQMLQLRHAQQFNEVLVPGTLDAIEALRNAECLNEQDAAMLHESYVFLRSVESGLRLMNTTARHDLPDDPLELRKLAFLLGTPEPQELVEKCQHFRQENRQRFERIFQEQLTS
;
A
#
# COMPACT_ATOMS: atom_id res chain seq x y z
N SER A 1 -8.41 -22.48 4.94
CA SER A 1 -7.85 -22.33 6.30
C SER A 1 -8.96 -21.93 7.27
N VAL A 2 -8.75 -22.09 8.59
CA VAL A 2 -9.72 -21.67 9.63
C VAL A 2 -10.03 -20.17 9.54
N VAL A 3 -9.00 -19.34 9.28
CA VAL A 3 -9.15 -17.88 9.08
C VAL A 3 -10.11 -17.55 7.94
N ARG A 4 -9.99 -18.23 6.79
CA ARG A 4 -10.90 -18.02 5.65
C ARG A 4 -12.36 -18.26 6.05
N ARG A 5 -12.64 -19.33 6.79
CA ARG A 5 -14.01 -19.64 7.25
C ARG A 5 -14.56 -18.54 8.16
N ILE A 6 -13.75 -18.05 9.11
CA ILE A 6 -14.16 -16.96 10.01
C ILE A 6 -14.49 -15.67 9.25
N ILE A 7 -13.73 -15.34 8.20
CA ILE A 7 -14.00 -14.16 7.37
C ILE A 7 -15.33 -14.32 6.65
N LEU A 8 -15.59 -15.49 6.06
CA LEU A 8 -16.81 -15.77 5.29
C LEU A 8 -18.07 -15.83 6.19
N ASP A 9 -17.94 -16.28 7.43
CA ASP A 9 -19.06 -16.40 8.36
C ASP A 9 -19.47 -15.06 9.02
N ARG A 10 -18.74 -13.96 8.75
CA ARG A 10 -18.95 -12.68 9.42
C ARG A 10 -19.36 -11.57 8.46
N PRO A 11 -20.63 -11.12 8.45
CA PRO A 11 -21.08 -10.07 7.56
C PRO A 11 -20.29 -8.78 7.74
N TRP A 12 -20.02 -8.11 6.63
CA TRP A 12 -19.36 -6.81 6.62
C TRP A 12 -20.21 -5.77 7.35
N LYS A 13 -19.55 -4.84 8.05
CA LYS A 13 -20.17 -3.69 8.72
C LYS A 13 -19.27 -2.47 8.52
N SER A 14 -19.84 -1.31 8.19
CA SER A 14 -19.10 -0.08 7.90
C SER A 14 -18.21 0.37 9.07
N ARG A 15 -18.60 0.06 10.33
CA ARG A 15 -17.76 0.25 11.53
C ARG A 15 -16.37 -0.43 11.41
N ARG A 16 -16.24 -1.53 10.66
CA ARG A 16 -14.93 -2.17 10.45
C ARG A 16 -14.00 -1.33 9.59
N ALA A 17 -14.52 -0.59 8.60
CA ALA A 17 -13.70 0.35 7.84
C ALA A 17 -13.11 1.42 8.77
N GLU A 18 -13.92 1.93 9.71
CA GLU A 18 -13.47 2.90 10.71
C GLU A 18 -12.38 2.31 11.63
N GLU A 19 -12.59 1.11 12.15
CA GLU A 19 -11.58 0.42 12.98
C GLU A 19 -10.27 0.17 12.22
N ILE A 20 -10.35 -0.25 10.95
CA ILE A 20 -9.18 -0.43 10.08
C ILE A 20 -8.48 0.90 9.81
N ARG A 21 -9.23 1.99 9.55
CA ARG A 21 -8.67 3.34 9.36
C ARG A 21 -7.92 3.81 10.60
N GLN A 22 -8.52 3.67 11.79
CA GLN A 22 -7.88 4.04 13.05
C GLN A 22 -6.60 3.24 13.32
N MET A 23 -6.61 1.93 13.01
CA MET A 23 -5.39 1.12 13.07
C MET A 23 -4.30 1.65 12.12
N ARG A 24 -4.69 2.08 10.92
CA ARG A 24 -3.75 2.67 9.96
C ARG A 24 -3.15 3.98 10.48
N GLU A 25 -3.99 4.88 10.97
CA GLU A 25 -3.58 6.19 11.49
C GLU A 25 -2.62 6.02 12.68
N HIS A 26 -2.88 5.06 13.57
CA HIS A 26 -1.98 4.77 14.69
C HIS A 26 -0.59 4.30 14.23
N LEU A 27 -0.51 3.48 13.17
CA LEU A 27 0.77 3.07 12.59
C LEU A 27 1.54 4.24 11.95
N GLU A 28 0.83 5.24 11.42
CA GLU A 28 1.43 6.44 10.81
C GLU A 28 2.10 7.35 11.83
N GLN A 29 1.51 7.50 13.01
CA GLN A 29 1.97 8.44 14.06
C GLN A 29 3.41 8.18 14.51
N THR A 30 3.94 6.97 14.29
CA THR A 30 5.31 6.58 14.67
C THR A 30 6.24 6.48 13.46
N ALA A 31 5.80 6.92 12.28
CA ALA A 31 6.57 6.94 11.06
C ALA A 31 7.15 8.35 10.83
N SER A 32 8.36 8.42 10.29
CA SER A 32 8.89 9.68 9.76
C SER A 32 8.17 10.05 8.45
N ASP A 33 8.24 11.32 8.06
CA ASP A 33 7.67 11.79 6.78
C ASP A 33 8.33 11.12 5.57
N HIS A 34 9.57 10.65 5.74
CA HIS A 34 10.36 9.98 4.71
C HIS A 34 10.10 8.47 4.64
N ASN A 35 9.31 7.92 5.56
CA ASN A 35 9.06 6.49 5.65
C ASN A 35 8.14 5.99 4.52
N LEU A 36 8.71 5.26 3.56
CA LEU A 36 8.03 4.73 2.37
C LEU A 36 7.07 3.57 2.66
N LYS A 37 7.11 3.03 3.89
CA LYS A 37 6.27 1.90 4.31
C LYS A 37 5.05 2.39 5.10
N ARG A 38 5.28 2.99 6.26
CA ARG A 38 4.26 3.40 7.24
C ARG A 38 3.88 4.89 7.15
N GLY A 39 4.70 5.71 6.50
CA GLY A 39 4.42 7.13 6.35
C GLY A 39 3.26 7.38 5.38
N PHE A 40 2.93 8.65 5.21
CA PHE A 40 1.89 9.11 4.28
C PHE A 40 2.00 8.43 2.91
N GLY A 41 0.96 7.76 2.43
CA GLY A 41 0.96 7.15 1.08
C GLY A 41 1.90 5.96 0.88
N GLY A 42 2.53 5.46 1.95
CA GLY A 42 3.46 4.33 1.88
C GLY A 42 2.77 3.01 1.54
N THR A 43 3.56 1.94 1.44
CA THR A 43 3.03 0.61 1.06
C THR A 43 1.94 0.09 2.02
N VAL A 44 1.92 0.55 3.27
CA VAL A 44 0.88 0.17 4.25
C VAL A 44 -0.48 0.77 3.90
N ASP A 45 -0.56 1.93 3.25
CA ASP A 45 -1.84 2.46 2.73
C ASP A 45 -2.44 1.48 1.70
N ILE A 46 -1.61 0.98 0.78
CA ILE A 46 -2.01 0.01 -0.24
C ILE A 46 -2.48 -1.28 0.42
N GLU A 47 -1.70 -1.82 1.36
CA GLU A 47 -2.03 -3.06 2.08
C GLU A 47 -3.37 -2.95 2.82
N PHE A 48 -3.64 -1.82 3.47
CA PHE A 48 -4.88 -1.59 4.19
C PHE A 48 -6.09 -1.46 3.26
N VAL A 49 -5.97 -0.73 2.14
CA VAL A 49 -7.03 -0.65 1.12
C VAL A 49 -7.38 -2.04 0.61
N VAL A 50 -6.38 -2.80 0.18
CA VAL A 50 -6.56 -4.13 -0.40
C VAL A 50 -7.18 -5.10 0.60
N GLN A 51 -6.67 -5.15 1.83
CA GLN A 51 -7.20 -6.03 2.88
C GLN A 51 -8.63 -5.63 3.28
N MET A 52 -8.93 -4.34 3.35
CA MET A 52 -10.27 -3.84 3.64
C MET A 52 -11.26 -4.28 2.55
N LEU A 53 -10.90 -4.09 1.27
CA LEU A 53 -11.73 -4.53 0.15
C LEU A 53 -11.90 -6.05 0.11
N GLN A 54 -10.84 -6.81 0.41
CA GLN A 54 -10.95 -8.26 0.57
C GLN A 54 -11.99 -8.63 1.64
N LEU A 55 -11.95 -8.00 2.81
CA LEU A 55 -12.92 -8.25 3.88
C LEU A 55 -14.35 -7.80 3.53
N ARG A 56 -14.49 -6.71 2.77
CA ARG A 56 -15.76 -6.16 2.29
C ARG A 56 -16.47 -7.12 1.35
N HIS A 57 -15.72 -7.69 0.41
CA HIS A 57 -16.26 -8.44 -0.73
C HIS A 57 -16.15 -9.96 -0.59
N ALA A 58 -15.39 -10.46 0.39
CA ALA A 58 -15.12 -11.87 0.60
C ALA A 58 -16.36 -12.78 0.60
N GLN A 59 -17.48 -12.34 1.20
CA GLN A 59 -18.69 -13.16 1.27
C GLN A 59 -19.36 -13.38 -0.10
N GLN A 60 -19.27 -12.39 -0.98
CA GLN A 60 -19.85 -12.44 -2.32
C GLN A 60 -18.88 -13.06 -3.32
N PHE A 61 -17.60 -12.72 -3.21
CA PHE A 61 -16.52 -13.10 -4.12
C PHE A 61 -15.40 -13.78 -3.33
N ASN A 62 -15.54 -15.08 -3.07
CA ASN A 62 -14.60 -15.84 -2.25
C ASN A 62 -13.17 -15.84 -2.82
N GLU A 63 -13.03 -15.66 -4.13
CA GLU A 63 -11.79 -15.60 -4.90
C GLU A 63 -10.92 -14.38 -4.57
N VAL A 64 -11.49 -13.31 -4.01
CA VAL A 64 -10.69 -12.13 -3.61
C VAL A 64 -9.80 -12.44 -2.41
N LEU A 65 -10.10 -13.48 -1.61
CA LEU A 65 -9.32 -13.89 -0.44
C LEU A 65 -8.06 -14.68 -0.81
N VAL A 66 -7.09 -14.00 -1.41
CA VAL A 66 -5.76 -14.52 -1.73
C VAL A 66 -4.68 -13.87 -0.86
N PRO A 67 -3.59 -14.59 -0.54
CA PRO A 67 -2.44 -14.00 0.12
C PRO A 67 -1.64 -13.10 -0.83
N GLY A 68 -0.94 -12.11 -0.28
CA GLY A 68 -0.08 -11.22 -1.06
C GLY A 68 -0.84 -10.04 -1.66
N THR A 69 -0.24 -8.85 -1.59
CA THR A 69 -0.89 -7.60 -1.98
C THR A 69 -1.16 -7.52 -3.48
N LEU A 70 -0.20 -7.94 -4.32
CA LEU A 70 -0.34 -7.88 -5.79
C LEU A 70 -1.42 -8.84 -6.30
N ASP A 71 -1.38 -10.10 -5.86
CA ASP A 71 -2.40 -11.10 -6.20
C ASP A 71 -3.80 -10.65 -5.75
N ALA A 72 -3.89 -10.01 -4.57
CA ALA A 72 -5.14 -9.48 -4.06
C ALA A 72 -5.65 -8.26 -4.85
N ILE A 73 -4.76 -7.37 -5.29
CA ILE A 73 -5.14 -6.27 -6.22
C ILE A 73 -5.73 -6.86 -7.50
N GLU A 74 -5.07 -7.86 -8.09
CA GLU A 74 -5.55 -8.49 -9.32
C GLU A 74 -6.89 -9.21 -9.10
N ALA A 75 -7.03 -9.96 -8.01
CA ALA A 75 -8.28 -10.67 -7.69
C ALA A 75 -9.45 -9.70 -7.46
N LEU A 76 -9.23 -8.58 -6.76
CA LEU A 76 -10.23 -7.54 -6.56
C LEU A 76 -10.64 -6.86 -7.87
N ARG A 77 -9.66 -6.60 -8.75
CA ARG A 77 -9.90 -6.04 -10.08
C ARG A 77 -10.73 -6.99 -10.94
N ASN A 78 -10.36 -8.27 -10.98
CA ASN A 78 -11.05 -9.30 -11.75
C ASN A 78 -12.50 -9.52 -11.27
N ALA A 79 -12.76 -9.33 -9.97
CA ALA A 79 -14.10 -9.38 -9.37
C ALA A 79 -14.84 -8.04 -9.43
N GLU A 80 -14.33 -7.04 -10.16
CA GLU A 80 -14.89 -5.68 -10.28
C GLU A 80 -15.09 -4.96 -8.94
N CYS A 81 -14.40 -5.41 -7.90
CA CYS A 81 -14.41 -4.82 -6.55
C CYS A 81 -13.40 -3.67 -6.40
N LEU A 82 -12.51 -3.52 -7.36
CA LEU A 82 -11.55 -2.42 -7.51
C LEU A 82 -11.50 -2.05 -8.99
N ASN A 83 -11.66 -0.78 -9.34
CA ASN A 83 -11.65 -0.38 -10.74
C ASN A 83 -10.23 -0.50 -11.35
N GLU A 84 -10.17 -0.61 -12.67
CA GLU A 84 -8.93 -0.82 -13.43
C GLU A 84 -7.86 0.24 -13.16
N GLN A 85 -8.26 1.51 -13.09
CA GLN A 85 -7.34 2.63 -12.90
C GLN A 85 -6.68 2.60 -11.50
N ASP A 86 -7.46 2.29 -10.47
CA ASP A 86 -6.93 2.15 -9.11
C ASP A 86 -6.07 0.90 -8.96
N ALA A 87 -6.50 -0.22 -9.54
CA ALA A 87 -5.73 -1.46 -9.52
C ALA A 87 -4.36 -1.27 -10.18
N ALA A 88 -4.30 -0.66 -11.37
CA ALA A 88 -3.06 -0.38 -12.08
C ALA A 88 -2.13 0.53 -11.27
N MET A 89 -2.66 1.64 -10.74
CA MET A 89 -1.85 2.58 -9.96
C MET A 89 -1.31 1.98 -8.66
N LEU A 90 -2.15 1.27 -7.90
CA LEU A 90 -1.73 0.61 -6.66
C LEU A 90 -0.72 -0.50 -6.93
N HIS A 91 -0.89 -1.26 -8.02
CA HIS A 91 0.06 -2.29 -8.43
C HIS A 91 1.42 -1.68 -8.79
N GLU A 92 1.44 -0.70 -9.69
CA GLU A 92 2.67 -0.04 -10.13
C GLU A 92 3.40 0.62 -8.94
N SER A 93 2.66 1.35 -8.10
CA SER A 93 3.23 1.97 -6.91
C SER A 93 3.78 0.93 -5.93
N TYR A 94 3.06 -0.15 -5.66
CA TYR A 94 3.52 -1.18 -4.73
C TYR A 94 4.82 -1.80 -5.23
N VAL A 95 4.89 -2.20 -6.50
CA VAL A 95 6.12 -2.75 -7.10
C VAL A 95 7.28 -1.75 -6.98
N PHE A 96 7.04 -0.48 -7.29
CA PHE A 96 8.06 0.57 -7.22
C PHE A 96 8.55 0.79 -5.79
N LEU A 97 7.66 1.09 -4.83
CA LEU A 97 8.07 1.37 -3.45
C LEU A 97 8.77 0.17 -2.79
N ARG A 98 8.33 -1.06 -3.10
CA ARG A 98 9.00 -2.29 -2.63
C ARG A 98 10.39 -2.48 -3.24
N SER A 99 10.62 -2.01 -4.47
CA SER A 99 11.95 -2.02 -5.08
C SER A 99 12.89 -1.04 -4.35
N VAL A 100 12.39 0.17 -4.04
CA VAL A 100 13.13 1.17 -3.25
C VAL A 100 13.50 0.64 -1.87
N GLU A 101 12.54 0.07 -1.13
CA GLU A 101 12.79 -0.58 0.16
C GLU A 101 13.80 -1.73 0.06
N SER A 102 13.83 -2.45 -1.06
CA SER A 102 14.79 -3.52 -1.29
C SER A 102 16.20 -2.97 -1.54
N GLY A 103 16.32 -1.88 -2.30
CA GLY A 103 17.58 -1.16 -2.49
C GLY A 103 18.14 -0.63 -1.17
N LEU A 104 17.31 0.01 -0.34
CA LEU A 104 17.70 0.48 1.00
C LEU A 104 18.24 -0.66 1.88
N ARG A 105 17.58 -1.82 1.86
CA ARG A 105 18.04 -3.00 2.60
C ARG A 105 19.39 -3.52 2.09
N LEU A 106 19.62 -3.52 0.77
CA LEU A 106 20.90 -3.94 0.19
C LEU A 106 22.04 -2.98 0.56
N MET A 107 21.76 -1.69 0.70
CA MET A 107 22.73 -0.69 1.18
C MET A 107 23.04 -0.80 2.68
N ASN A 108 22.35 -1.69 3.41
CA ASN A 108 22.47 -1.87 4.86
C ASN A 108 22.28 -0.55 5.65
N THR A 109 21.37 0.31 5.18
CA THR A 109 21.09 1.58 5.86
C THR A 109 20.41 1.34 7.22
N THR A 110 20.73 2.18 8.20
CA THR A 110 20.10 2.16 9.53
C THR A 110 18.59 2.46 9.42
N ALA A 111 18.19 3.32 8.48
CA ALA A 111 16.81 3.73 8.25
C ALA A 111 16.19 3.00 7.04
N ARG A 112 15.94 1.69 7.19
CA ARG A 112 15.63 0.76 6.07
C ARG A 112 14.34 1.04 5.28
N HIS A 113 13.50 1.95 5.78
CA HIS A 113 12.23 2.32 5.16
C HIS A 113 12.16 3.80 4.83
N ASP A 114 13.18 4.58 5.17
CA ASP A 114 13.17 6.03 5.00
C ASP A 114 14.01 6.36 3.77
N LEU A 115 13.47 7.24 2.92
CA LEU A 115 14.24 7.77 1.81
C LEU A 115 15.45 8.56 2.38
N PRO A 116 16.68 8.35 1.89
CA PRO A 116 17.86 8.99 2.48
C PRO A 116 17.88 10.50 2.23
N ASP A 117 18.21 11.28 3.25
CA ASP A 117 18.45 12.72 3.11
C ASP A 117 19.87 13.04 2.62
N ASP A 118 20.83 12.12 2.83
CA ASP A 118 22.20 12.28 2.34
C ASP A 118 22.24 12.14 0.80
N PRO A 119 22.66 13.19 0.06
CA PRO A 119 22.74 13.13 -1.40
C PRO A 119 23.62 11.99 -1.92
N LEU A 120 24.66 11.59 -1.18
CA LEU A 120 25.53 10.49 -1.57
C LEU A 120 24.81 9.14 -1.48
N GLU A 121 24.09 8.87 -0.39
CA GLU A 121 23.28 7.67 -0.24
C GLU A 121 22.14 7.64 -1.25
N LEU A 122 21.46 8.76 -1.49
CA LEU A 122 20.41 8.84 -2.51
C LEU A 122 20.95 8.53 -3.90
N ARG A 123 22.15 9.00 -4.25
CA ARG A 123 22.80 8.68 -5.53
C ARG A 123 23.15 7.19 -5.66
N LYS A 124 23.63 6.56 -4.58
CA LYS A 124 23.88 5.11 -4.56
C LYS A 124 22.58 4.32 -4.75
N LEU A 125 21.51 4.74 -4.08
CA LEU A 125 20.20 4.11 -4.20
C LEU A 125 19.66 4.22 -5.63
N ALA A 126 19.70 5.43 -6.22
CA ALA A 126 19.28 5.66 -7.60
C ALA A 126 20.06 4.78 -8.58
N PHE A 127 21.39 4.69 -8.43
CA PHE A 127 22.23 3.81 -9.23
C PHE A 127 21.84 2.33 -9.10
N LEU A 128 21.59 1.83 -7.87
CA LEU A 128 21.16 0.44 -7.64
C LEU A 128 19.80 0.12 -8.27
N LEU A 129 18.91 1.10 -8.35
CA LEU A 129 17.57 0.97 -8.94
C LEU A 129 17.54 1.25 -10.45
N GLY A 130 18.68 1.61 -11.05
CA GLY A 130 18.75 1.93 -12.48
C GLY A 130 18.17 3.29 -12.84
N THR A 131 17.99 4.19 -11.87
CA THR A 131 17.53 5.57 -12.08
C THR A 131 18.75 6.49 -12.22
N PRO A 132 18.97 7.14 -13.39
CA PRO A 132 20.15 7.97 -13.62
C PRO A 132 20.22 9.19 -12.71
N GLU A 133 19.07 9.83 -12.49
CA GLU A 133 18.96 11.07 -11.71
C GLU A 133 18.36 10.78 -10.32
N PRO A 134 19.08 11.04 -9.22
CA PRO A 134 18.58 10.79 -7.87
C PRO A 134 17.31 11.57 -7.54
N GLN A 135 17.16 12.75 -8.12
CA GLN A 135 15.96 13.58 -7.94
C GLN A 135 14.72 12.95 -8.57
N GLU A 136 14.87 12.26 -9.71
CA GLU A 136 13.76 11.54 -10.37
C GLU A 136 13.22 10.42 -9.46
N LEU A 137 14.11 9.75 -8.70
CA LEU A 137 13.71 8.73 -7.72
C LEU A 137 12.84 9.35 -6.61
N VAL A 138 13.22 10.53 -6.10
CA VAL A 138 12.48 11.25 -5.05
C VAL A 138 11.11 11.67 -5.57
N GLU A 139 11.06 12.27 -6.77
CA GLU A 139 9.83 12.73 -7.41
C GLU A 139 8.86 11.57 -7.67
N LYS A 140 9.36 10.43 -8.17
CA LYS A 140 8.55 9.22 -8.34
C LYS A 140 8.03 8.68 -7.00
N CYS A 141 8.85 8.66 -5.95
CA CYS A 141 8.39 8.29 -4.61
C CYS A 141 7.26 9.20 -4.12
N GLN A 142 7.41 10.51 -4.27
CA GLN A 142 6.41 11.49 -3.86
C GLN A 142 5.11 11.34 -4.66
N HIS A 143 5.21 11.21 -5.98
CA HIS A 143 4.06 11.00 -6.86
C HIS A 143 3.25 9.78 -6.45
N PHE A 144 3.91 8.62 -6.35
CA PHE A 144 3.21 7.39 -5.96
C PHE A 144 2.60 7.47 -4.56
N ARG A 145 3.29 8.06 -3.59
CA ARG A 145 2.74 8.24 -2.25
C ARG A 145 1.50 9.13 -2.25
N GLN A 146 1.50 10.20 -3.04
CA GLN A 146 0.34 11.07 -3.18
C GLN A 146 -0.84 10.32 -3.82
N GLU A 147 -0.60 9.60 -4.92
CA GLU A 147 -1.63 8.80 -5.61
C GLU A 147 -2.22 7.71 -4.72
N ASN A 148 -1.38 7.07 -3.89
CA ASN A 148 -1.81 6.05 -2.92
C ASN A 148 -2.70 6.66 -1.84
N ARG A 149 -2.29 7.77 -1.23
CA ARG A 149 -3.08 8.41 -0.17
C ARG A 149 -4.43 8.88 -0.70
N GLN A 150 -4.47 9.49 -1.88
CA GLN A 150 -5.73 9.93 -2.49
C GLN A 150 -6.72 8.77 -2.67
N ARG A 151 -6.23 7.62 -3.13
CA ARG A 151 -7.04 6.40 -3.26
C ARG A 151 -7.45 5.83 -1.92
N PHE A 152 -6.53 5.79 -0.95
CA PHE A 152 -6.82 5.37 0.42
C PHE A 152 -7.99 6.18 0.98
N GLU A 153 -7.90 7.51 0.98
CA GLU A 153 -8.95 8.37 1.55
C GLU A 153 -10.29 8.19 0.82
N ARG A 154 -10.26 8.19 -0.52
CA ARG A 154 -11.48 8.05 -1.32
C ARG A 154 -12.16 6.70 -1.10
N ILE A 155 -11.41 5.60 -1.21
CA ILE A 155 -11.96 4.24 -1.08
C ILE A 155 -12.48 4.00 0.34
N PHE A 156 -11.74 4.43 1.38
CA PHE A 156 -12.25 4.31 2.76
C PHE A 156 -13.52 5.13 2.98
N GLN A 157 -13.59 6.36 2.45
CA GLN A 157 -14.78 7.20 2.57
C GLN A 157 -16.01 6.55 1.93
N GLU A 158 -15.87 5.96 0.74
CA GLU A 158 -16.95 5.24 0.05
C GLU A 158 -17.51 4.09 0.92
N GLN A 159 -16.66 3.40 1.68
CA GLN A 159 -17.06 2.29 2.54
C GLN A 159 -17.64 2.72 3.90
N LEU A 160 -17.36 3.94 4.35
CA LEU A 160 -17.97 4.50 5.56
C LEU A 160 -19.41 4.98 5.31
N THR A 161 -19.72 5.39 4.08
CA THR A 161 -21.05 5.88 3.67
C THR A 161 -21.98 4.79 3.13
N SER A 162 -21.45 3.60 2.82
CA SER A 162 -22.19 2.43 2.30
C SER A 162 -22.66 1.50 3.40
#